data_AF-A0A0Q9J3X6-F1
#
_entry.id   AF-A0A0Q9J3X6-F1
#
_cell.length_a   1.000
_cell.length_b   1.000
_cell.length_c   1.000
_cell.angle_alpha   90.00
_cell.angle_beta   90.00
_cell.angle_gamma   90.00
#
_symmetry.space_group_name_H-M   'P 1'
#
loop_
_entity.id
_entity.type
_entity.pdbx_description
1 polymer ?
#
loop_
_entity_poly.entity_id
_entity_poly.type
_entity_poly.pdbx_seq_one_letter_code
_entity_poly.pdbx_strand_id
1 'polypeptide(L)'
;MPSDPLFYLVGWATTLLVGIGKGAFGGGLAILGVPLLALVVDPLQAAIMVALLVAAMDLFAIGSFGVSTWSKKDLAWLIPGLIVGIAIGYAVFLIVDARIVTLTIGLVTLAFTAHWFLRGRTAPAGQLPVSPPLALLAGTASGFTTFVAHAGGPPVAMYLLARGLSKTAFVGTTIAFFMLGNLLKLPPYIALGLKQPQALWAALALLPAAPLGVWLGRWLHERLDQKRLFFACYLLLAVAALKLTTDAALALLR
;
A
#
# COMPACT_ATOMS: atom_id res chain seq x y z
N MET A 1 6.84 -16.48 -21.11
CA MET A 1 5.81 -16.17 -20.10
C MET A 1 5.59 -17.41 -19.25
N PRO A 2 5.15 -17.29 -17.99
CA PRO A 2 4.81 -18.46 -17.18
C PRO A 2 3.77 -19.30 -17.94
N SER A 3 4.06 -20.58 -18.19
CA SER A 3 3.11 -21.49 -18.84
C SER A 3 2.17 -22.16 -17.83
N ASP A 4 2.39 -21.91 -16.54
CA ASP A 4 1.65 -22.51 -15.44
C ASP A 4 0.27 -21.82 -15.27
N PRO A 5 -0.86 -22.56 -15.41
CA PRO A 5 -2.19 -22.02 -15.15
C PRO A 5 -2.38 -21.49 -13.72
N LEU A 6 -1.67 -22.06 -12.74
CA LEU A 6 -1.77 -21.63 -11.35
C LEU A 6 -1.23 -20.21 -11.17
N PHE A 7 -0.16 -19.86 -11.88
CA PHE A 7 0.37 -18.50 -11.90
C PHE A 7 -0.70 -17.47 -12.33
N TYR A 8 -1.43 -17.75 -13.41
CA TYR A 8 -2.45 -16.82 -13.91
C TYR A 8 -3.63 -16.69 -12.96
N LEU A 9 -4.08 -17.81 -12.38
CA LEU A 9 -5.20 -17.81 -11.43
C LEU A 9 -4.85 -17.01 -10.17
N VAL A 10 -3.71 -17.31 -9.54
CA VAL A 10 -3.25 -16.59 -8.34
C VAL A 10 -2.91 -15.15 -8.67
N GLY A 11 -2.25 -14.91 -9.81
CA GLY A 11 -1.82 -13.60 -10.25
C GLY A 11 -2.98 -12.65 -10.54
N TRP A 12 -3.99 -13.10 -11.29
CA TRP A 12 -5.17 -12.27 -11.55
C TRP A 12 -6.02 -12.06 -10.31
N ALA A 13 -6.23 -13.10 -9.48
CA ALA A 13 -6.94 -12.93 -8.21
C ALA A 13 -6.24 -11.90 -7.30
N THR A 14 -4.91 -11.99 -7.19
CA THR A 14 -4.09 -11.04 -6.42
C THR A 14 -4.19 -9.63 -6.99
N THR A 15 -4.05 -9.48 -8.30
CA THR A 15 -4.13 -8.18 -8.99
C THR A 15 -5.51 -7.55 -8.82
N LEU A 16 -6.58 -8.34 -8.91
CA LEU A 16 -7.95 -7.87 -8.65
C LEU A 16 -8.13 -7.41 -7.22
N LEU A 17 -7.68 -8.19 -6.22
CA LEU A 17 -7.79 -7.83 -4.81
C LEU A 17 -7.04 -6.53 -4.48
N VAL A 18 -5.81 -6.40 -4.99
CA VAL A 18 -5.01 -5.19 -4.82
C VAL A 18 -5.68 -3.99 -5.52
N GLY A 19 -6.19 -4.19 -6.74
CA GLY A 19 -6.92 -3.17 -7.48
C GLY A 19 -8.21 -2.71 -6.77
N ILE A 20 -8.99 -3.66 -6.22
CA ILE A 20 -10.17 -3.35 -5.41
C ILE A 20 -9.78 -2.51 -4.21
N GLY A 21 -8.71 -2.88 -3.50
CA GLY A 21 -8.22 -2.10 -2.36
C GLY A 21 -7.73 -0.71 -2.74
N LYS A 22 -7.17 -0.56 -3.94
CA LYS A 22 -6.80 0.72 -4.54
C LYS A 22 -8.02 1.61 -4.75
N GLY A 23 -9.02 1.11 -5.47
CA GLY A 23 -10.23 1.88 -5.80
C GLY A 23 -11.14 2.15 -4.60
N ALA A 24 -11.24 1.21 -3.65
CA ALA A 24 -12.15 1.33 -2.51
C ALA A 24 -11.57 2.18 -1.38
N PHE A 25 -10.28 1.94 -1.04
CA PHE A 25 -9.63 2.43 0.18
C PHE A 25 -8.36 3.26 -0.08
N GLY A 26 -8.04 3.54 -1.34
CA GLY A 26 -6.87 4.33 -1.74
C GLY A 26 -5.55 3.56 -1.76
N GLY A 27 -5.56 2.23 -1.61
CA GLY A 27 -4.35 1.40 -1.76
C GLY A 27 -3.98 0.53 -0.56
N GLY A 28 -4.83 0.49 0.48
CA GLY A 28 -4.56 -0.26 1.71
C GLY A 28 -4.31 -1.77 1.54
N LEU A 29 -4.77 -2.38 0.44
CA LEU A 29 -4.58 -3.82 0.17
C LEU A 29 -3.31 -4.16 -0.62
N ALA A 30 -2.51 -3.18 -1.05
CA ALA A 30 -1.27 -3.44 -1.80
C ALA A 30 -0.28 -4.36 -1.06
N ILE A 31 -0.34 -4.35 0.28
CA ILE A 31 0.42 -5.20 1.18
C ILE A 31 0.21 -6.71 0.96
N LEU A 32 -0.94 -7.10 0.40
CA LEU A 32 -1.26 -8.50 0.09
C LEU A 32 -0.62 -8.95 -1.23
N GLY A 33 -0.21 -8.02 -2.09
CA GLY A 33 0.27 -8.34 -3.44
C GLY A 33 1.47 -9.28 -3.45
N VAL A 34 2.53 -8.91 -2.72
CA VAL A 34 3.78 -9.69 -2.66
C VAL A 34 3.57 -11.09 -2.10
N PRO A 35 2.97 -11.27 -0.91
CA PRO A 35 2.84 -12.61 -0.33
C PRO A 35 1.92 -13.54 -1.11
N LEU A 36 0.87 -13.02 -1.76
CA LEU A 36 0.00 -13.86 -2.58
C LEU A 36 0.69 -14.29 -3.89
N LEU A 37 1.41 -13.38 -4.56
CA LEU A 37 2.20 -13.75 -5.73
C LEU A 37 3.38 -14.66 -5.37
N ALA A 38 3.99 -14.48 -4.21
CA ALA A 38 5.09 -15.32 -3.74
C ALA A 38 4.69 -16.79 -3.47
N LEU A 39 3.39 -17.12 -3.52
CA LEU A 39 2.92 -18.51 -3.52
C LEU A 39 3.27 -19.26 -4.81
N VAL A 40 3.50 -18.52 -5.91
CA VAL A 40 3.69 -19.07 -7.26
C VAL A 40 4.94 -18.55 -7.97
N VAL A 41 5.61 -17.53 -7.44
CA VAL A 41 6.88 -16.99 -7.97
C VAL A 41 7.86 -16.64 -6.84
N ASP A 42 9.12 -16.40 -7.17
CA ASP A 42 10.11 -15.92 -6.20
C ASP A 42 9.67 -14.58 -5.56
N PRO A 43 9.95 -14.35 -4.26
CA PRO A 43 9.56 -13.12 -3.56
C PRO A 43 10.06 -11.83 -4.22
N LEU A 44 11.27 -11.84 -4.78
CA LEU A 44 11.82 -10.70 -5.51
C LEU A 44 11.05 -10.44 -6.82
N GLN A 45 10.69 -11.49 -7.55
CA GLN A 45 9.85 -11.36 -8.76
C GLN A 45 8.47 -10.81 -8.40
N ALA A 46 7.85 -11.34 -7.33
CA ALA A 46 6.58 -10.84 -6.83
C ALA A 46 6.66 -9.34 -6.48
N ALA A 47 7.72 -8.89 -5.80
CA ALA A 47 7.91 -7.48 -5.46
C ALA A 47 8.04 -6.59 -6.71
N ILE A 48 8.81 -7.02 -7.71
CA ILE A 48 8.94 -6.32 -9.01
C ILE A 48 7.58 -6.24 -9.72
N MET A 49 6.84 -7.35 -9.77
CA MET A 49 5.54 -7.42 -10.41
C MET A 49 4.53 -6.48 -9.74
N VAL A 50 4.45 -6.52 -8.41
CA VAL A 50 3.53 -5.66 -7.65
C VAL A 50 3.85 -4.20 -7.89
N ALA A 51 5.13 -3.79 -7.88
CA ALA A 51 5.54 -2.41 -8.12
C ALA A 51 4.99 -1.87 -9.46
N LEU A 52 5.11 -2.65 -10.53
CA LEU A 52 4.55 -2.30 -11.85
C LEU A 52 3.02 -2.26 -11.82
N LEU A 53 2.38 -3.28 -11.24
CA LEU A 53 0.93 -3.37 -11.19
C LEU A 53 0.30 -2.22 -10.40
N VAL A 54 0.84 -1.89 -9.23
CA VAL A 54 0.27 -0.80 -8.39
C VAL A 54 0.48 0.57 -9.02
N ALA A 55 1.57 0.78 -9.75
CA ALA A 55 1.81 2.00 -10.51
C ALA A 55 0.85 2.12 -11.70
N ALA A 56 0.58 1.02 -12.41
CA ALA A 56 -0.44 0.99 -13.45
C ALA A 56 -1.84 1.27 -12.88
N MET A 57 -2.18 0.70 -11.73
CA MET A 57 -3.44 0.96 -11.03
C MET A 57 -3.61 2.44 -10.66
N ASP A 58 -2.54 3.15 -10.31
CA ASP A 58 -2.59 4.58 -10.00
C ASP A 58 -3.08 5.42 -11.19
N LEU A 59 -2.68 5.06 -12.41
CA LEU A 59 -3.12 5.75 -13.64
C LEU A 59 -4.64 5.65 -13.84
N PHE A 60 -5.25 4.53 -13.44
CA PHE A 60 -6.70 4.35 -13.49
C PHE A 60 -7.40 5.00 -12.27
N ALA A 61 -6.77 4.94 -11.10
CA ALA A 61 -7.33 5.47 -9.86
C ALA A 61 -7.41 7.00 -9.86
N ILE A 62 -6.41 7.70 -10.42
CA ILE A 62 -6.41 9.17 -10.51
C ILE A 62 -7.55 9.71 -11.39
N GLY A 63 -7.93 8.97 -12.44
CA GLY A 63 -9.09 9.32 -13.27
C GLY A 63 -10.42 9.22 -12.52
N SER A 64 -10.47 8.41 -11.46
CA SER A 64 -11.64 8.25 -10.60
C SER A 64 -11.67 9.23 -9.42
N PHE A 65 -10.49 9.60 -8.90
CA PHE A 65 -10.33 10.52 -7.77
C PHE A 65 -9.38 11.66 -8.13
N GLY A 66 -9.91 12.62 -8.89
CA GLY A 66 -9.15 13.76 -9.41
C GLY A 66 -8.66 14.73 -8.33
N VAL A 67 -7.82 15.69 -8.73
CA VAL A 67 -7.13 16.67 -7.87
C VAL A 67 -8.07 17.45 -6.94
N SER A 68 -9.34 17.63 -7.34
CA SER A 68 -10.37 18.28 -6.53
C SER A 68 -10.70 17.52 -5.24
N THR A 69 -10.46 16.22 -5.20
CA THR A 69 -10.71 15.37 -4.03
C THR A 69 -9.56 15.39 -3.03
N TRP A 70 -8.39 15.93 -3.39
CA TRP A 70 -7.19 15.78 -2.57
C TRP A 70 -7.12 16.83 -1.46
N SER A 71 -6.71 16.40 -0.27
CA SER A 71 -6.29 17.34 0.78
C SER A 71 -4.87 17.82 0.50
N LYS A 72 -4.75 18.91 -0.25
CA LYS A 72 -3.45 19.51 -0.63
C LYS A 72 -2.59 19.88 0.59
N LYS A 73 -3.24 20.30 1.68
CA LYS A 73 -2.55 20.66 2.93
C LYS A 73 -1.87 19.47 3.58
N ASP A 74 -2.48 18.28 3.52
CA ASP A 74 -1.88 17.05 4.02
C ASP A 74 -0.72 16.60 3.11
N LEU A 75 -0.96 16.61 1.80
CA LEU A 75 0.02 16.18 0.81
C LEU A 75 1.30 17.01 0.86
N ALA A 76 1.21 18.32 1.12
CA ALA A 76 2.36 19.21 1.23
C ALA A 76 3.38 18.76 2.29
N TRP A 77 2.93 18.06 3.35
CA TRP A 77 3.79 17.54 4.41
C TRP A 77 4.02 16.04 4.32
N LEU A 78 3.05 15.28 3.81
CA LEU A 78 3.18 13.84 3.61
C LEU A 78 4.20 13.51 2.51
N ILE A 79 4.23 14.26 1.40
CA ILE A 79 5.10 13.97 0.24
C ILE A 79 6.59 14.11 0.56
N PRO A 80 7.07 15.18 1.23
CA PRO A 80 8.47 15.25 1.64
C PRO A 80 8.88 14.06 2.52
N GLY A 81 8.02 13.70 3.49
CA GLY A 81 8.24 12.52 4.32
C GLY A 81 8.33 11.23 3.49
N LEU A 82 7.40 11.04 2.55
CA LEU A 82 7.36 9.91 1.61
C LEU A 82 8.64 9.76 0.81
N ILE A 83 9.16 10.87 0.25
CA ILE A 83 10.41 10.87 -0.52
C ILE A 83 11.57 10.40 0.37
N VAL A 84 11.70 10.97 1.57
CA VAL A 84 12.73 10.58 2.54
C VAL A 84 12.60 9.10 2.92
N GLY A 85 11.38 8.64 3.20
CA GLY A 85 11.09 7.26 3.54
C GLY A 85 11.46 6.30 2.41
N ILE A 86 11.12 6.62 1.16
CA ILE A 86 11.48 5.83 -0.02
C ILE A 86 13.00 5.78 -0.20
N ALA A 87 13.70 6.91 -0.03
CA ALA A 87 15.15 6.96 -0.15
C ALA A 87 15.83 6.08 0.92
N ILE A 88 15.39 6.17 2.17
CA ILE A 88 15.85 5.28 3.26
C ILE A 88 15.53 3.83 2.94
N GLY A 89 14.29 3.55 2.51
CA GLY A 89 13.84 2.21 2.16
C GLY A 89 14.66 1.60 1.04
N TYR A 90 14.98 2.36 0.00
CA TYR A 90 15.84 1.93 -1.09
C TYR A 90 17.27 1.67 -0.63
N ALA A 91 17.87 2.60 0.11
CA ALA A 91 19.20 2.41 0.66
C ALA A 91 19.27 1.14 1.51
N VAL A 92 18.35 0.98 2.47
CA VAL A 92 18.25 -0.21 3.32
C VAL A 92 18.01 -1.48 2.52
N PHE A 93 17.15 -1.45 1.49
CA PHE A 93 16.88 -2.61 0.64
C PHE A 93 18.13 -3.13 -0.10
N LEU A 94 19.12 -2.27 -0.36
CA LEU A 94 20.37 -2.66 -1.00
C LEU A 94 21.38 -3.33 -0.06
N ILE A 95 21.26 -3.14 1.25
CA ILE A 95 22.25 -3.58 2.25
C ILE A 95 21.69 -4.53 3.31
N VAL A 96 20.38 -4.52 3.55
CA VAL A 96 19.73 -5.27 4.64
C VAL A 96 18.82 -6.35 4.07
N ASP A 97 18.84 -7.52 4.70
CA ASP A 97 17.95 -8.62 4.35
C ASP A 97 16.48 -8.19 4.43
N ALA A 98 15.74 -8.40 3.34
CA ALA A 98 14.34 -8.00 3.21
C ALA A 98 13.43 -8.59 4.32
N ARG A 99 13.82 -9.72 4.93
CA ARG A 99 13.11 -10.35 6.05
C ARG A 99 13.11 -9.48 7.32
N ILE A 100 14.26 -8.89 7.67
CA ILE A 100 14.43 -8.06 8.87
C ILE A 100 13.60 -6.78 8.77
N VAL A 101 13.57 -6.19 7.58
CA VAL A 101 12.77 -4.97 7.35
C VAL A 101 11.29 -5.27 7.42
N THR A 102 10.84 -6.37 6.82
CA THR A 102 9.45 -6.82 6.88
C THR A 102 8.98 -7.04 8.33
N LEU A 103 9.84 -7.61 9.19
CA LEU A 103 9.53 -7.79 10.62
C LEU A 103 9.33 -6.48 11.36
N THR A 104 10.25 -5.54 11.16
CA THR A 104 10.22 -4.25 11.85
C THR A 104 8.93 -3.51 11.51
N ILE A 105 8.51 -3.56 10.24
CA ILE A 105 7.26 -2.97 9.76
C ILE A 105 6.04 -3.65 10.40
N GLY A 106 6.01 -4.99 10.44
CA GLY A 106 4.94 -5.74 11.09
C GLY A 106 4.77 -5.36 12.55
N LEU A 107 5.87 -5.37 13.32
CA LEU A 107 5.87 -5.06 14.75
C LEU A 107 5.42 -3.62 15.04
N VAL A 108 5.92 -2.63 14.30
CA VAL A 108 5.51 -1.21 14.47
C VAL A 108 4.03 -1.04 14.12
N THR A 109 3.56 -1.70 13.06
CA THR A 109 2.15 -1.63 12.65
C THR A 109 1.24 -2.32 13.66
N LEU A 110 1.64 -3.46 14.23
CA LEU A 110 0.90 -4.13 15.30
C LEU A 110 0.85 -3.30 16.57
N ALA A 111 1.98 -2.74 17.00
CA ALA A 111 2.03 -1.90 18.19
C ALA A 111 1.08 -0.70 18.07
N PHE A 112 1.04 -0.06 16.89
CA PHE A 112 0.11 1.05 16.65
C PHE A 112 -1.35 0.60 16.50
N THR A 113 -1.60 -0.51 15.80
CA THR A 113 -2.95 -1.09 15.67
C THR A 113 -3.50 -1.47 17.04
N ALA A 114 -2.70 -2.15 17.86
CA ALA A 114 -3.04 -2.50 19.24
C ALA A 114 -3.31 -1.23 20.05
N HIS A 115 -2.45 -0.22 19.95
CA HIS A 115 -2.68 1.08 20.59
C HIS A 115 -4.02 1.70 20.19
N TRP A 116 -4.38 1.65 18.91
CA TRP A 116 -5.66 2.14 18.41
C TRP A 116 -6.84 1.32 18.96
N PHE A 117 -6.79 -0.01 18.94
CA PHE A 117 -7.89 -0.83 19.47
C PHE A 117 -8.05 -0.69 20.99
N LEU A 118 -6.93 -0.50 21.71
CA LEU A 118 -6.89 -0.35 23.16
C LEU A 118 -7.29 1.06 23.63
N ARG A 119 -7.08 2.11 22.82
CA ARG A 119 -7.39 3.50 23.19
C ARG A 119 -8.48 4.19 22.36
N GLY A 120 -8.92 3.58 21.25
CA GLY A 120 -9.54 4.30 20.12
C GLY A 120 -10.97 3.89 19.76
N ARG A 121 -11.70 3.19 20.63
CA ARG A 121 -13.17 3.04 20.45
C ARG A 121 -13.95 4.33 20.74
N THR A 122 -13.29 5.38 21.23
CA THR A 122 -13.94 6.62 21.71
C THR A 122 -13.47 7.88 21.00
N ALA A 123 -12.49 7.83 20.09
CA ALA A 123 -12.14 9.01 19.32
C ALA A 123 -13.17 9.21 18.21
N PRO A 124 -13.94 10.32 18.19
CA PRO A 124 -14.66 10.74 17.00
C PRO A 124 -13.67 10.81 15.84
N ALA A 125 -14.14 10.72 14.59
CA ALA A 125 -13.32 11.11 13.43
C ALA A 125 -12.69 12.47 13.74
N GLY A 126 -11.40 12.47 14.08
CA GLY A 126 -10.79 13.61 14.76
C GLY A 126 -10.76 14.77 13.79
N GLN A 127 -11.35 15.91 14.13
CA GLN A 127 -11.15 17.13 13.34
C GLN A 127 -9.80 17.76 13.73
N LEU A 128 -8.74 16.95 13.83
CA LEU A 128 -7.43 17.47 14.16
C LEU A 128 -6.95 18.37 13.02
N PRO A 129 -6.29 19.50 13.34
CA PRO A 129 -5.64 20.32 12.33
C PRO A 129 -4.51 19.55 11.66
N VAL A 130 -4.06 20.05 10.50
CA VAL A 130 -2.84 19.56 9.85
C VAL A 130 -1.67 19.72 10.84
N SER A 131 -0.96 18.64 11.13
CA SER A 131 0.24 18.68 11.97
C SER A 131 1.45 18.28 11.13
N PRO A 132 2.31 19.25 10.73
CA PRO A 132 3.49 18.96 9.90
C PRO A 132 4.39 17.85 10.47
N PRO A 133 4.72 17.82 11.77
CA PRO A 133 5.55 16.75 12.32
C PRO A 133 4.91 15.36 12.20
N LEU A 134 3.61 15.24 12.47
CA LEU A 134 2.90 13.96 12.36
C LEU A 134 2.75 13.53 10.90
N ALA A 135 2.49 14.48 9.99
CA ALA A 135 2.41 14.22 8.56
C ALA A 135 3.77 13.78 7.99
N LEU A 136 4.87 14.44 8.38
CA LEU A 136 6.22 14.04 7.99
C LEU A 136 6.57 12.64 8.50
N LEU A 137 6.30 12.36 9.78
CA LEU A 137 6.53 11.03 10.36
C LEU A 137 5.71 9.95 9.67
N ALA A 138 4.42 10.19 9.43
CA ALA A 138 3.54 9.28 8.72
C ALA A 138 4.00 9.08 7.27
N GLY A 139 4.40 10.15 6.59
CA GLY A 139 4.97 10.13 5.24
C GLY A 139 6.24 9.30 5.18
N THR A 140 7.20 9.51 6.08
CA THR A 140 8.47 8.78 6.14
C THR A 140 8.26 7.31 6.48
N ALA A 141 7.46 6.99 7.49
CA ALA A 141 7.13 5.62 7.82
C ALA A 141 6.42 4.93 6.65
N SER A 142 5.47 5.60 6.00
CA SER A 142 4.77 5.07 4.82
C SER A 142 5.71 4.89 3.63
N GLY A 143 6.62 5.83 3.37
CA GLY A 143 7.60 5.76 2.28
C GLY A 143 8.58 4.60 2.43
N PHE A 144 9.08 4.40 3.64
CA PHE A 144 9.95 3.28 3.96
C PHE A 144 9.22 1.94 3.79
N THR A 145 8.05 1.81 4.41
CA THR A 145 7.25 0.58 4.42
C THR A 145 6.69 0.22 3.03
N THR A 146 6.28 1.21 2.22
CA THR A 146 5.82 0.99 0.85
C THR A 146 6.95 0.54 -0.07
N PHE A 147 8.16 1.06 0.13
CA PHE A 147 9.30 0.65 -0.68
C PHE A 147 9.65 -0.81 -0.43
N VAL A 148 9.82 -1.18 0.84
CA VAL A 148 10.41 -2.47 1.19
C VAL A 148 9.39 -3.62 1.16
N ALA A 149 8.18 -3.37 1.65
CA ALA A 149 7.17 -4.43 1.83
C ALA A 149 5.86 -4.16 1.09
N HIS A 150 5.79 -3.11 0.23
CA HIS A 150 4.53 -2.67 -0.37
C HIS A 150 3.44 -2.35 0.68
N ALA A 151 3.88 -1.99 1.89
CA ALA A 151 3.10 -1.90 3.11
C ALA A 151 2.88 -0.45 3.57
N GLY A 152 2.77 0.50 2.63
CA GLY A 152 2.71 1.93 2.98
C GLY A 152 1.39 2.41 3.57
N GLY A 153 0.30 1.67 3.39
CA GLY A 153 -1.05 2.08 3.76
C GLY A 153 -1.21 2.48 5.24
N PRO A 154 -0.72 1.68 6.20
CA PRO A 154 -0.92 1.92 7.62
C PRO A 154 -0.53 3.31 8.13
N PRO A 155 0.72 3.80 7.97
CA PRO A 155 1.11 5.05 8.62
C PRO A 155 0.37 6.27 8.09
N VAL A 156 0.13 6.33 6.78
CA VAL A 156 -0.65 7.41 6.17
C VAL A 156 -2.14 7.32 6.53
N ALA A 157 -2.72 6.12 6.57
CA ALA A 157 -4.11 5.93 6.98
C ALA A 157 -4.33 6.36 8.44
N MET A 158 -3.40 6.02 9.33
CA MET A 158 -3.44 6.41 10.74
C MET A 158 -3.47 7.94 10.90
N TYR A 159 -2.62 8.65 10.16
CA TYR A 159 -2.61 10.11 10.15
C TYR A 159 -3.89 10.70 9.53
N LEU A 160 -4.31 10.23 8.35
CA LEU A 160 -5.46 10.78 7.63
C LEU A 160 -6.81 10.46 8.30
N LEU A 161 -6.94 9.33 9.00
CA LEU A 161 -8.13 9.01 9.80
C LEU A 161 -8.26 9.96 10.99
N ALA A 162 -7.13 10.32 11.61
CA ALA A 162 -7.09 11.30 12.70
C ALA A 162 -7.39 12.74 12.24
N ARG A 163 -7.34 13.02 10.92
CA ARG A 163 -7.74 14.29 10.31
C ARG A 163 -9.25 14.43 10.07
N GLY A 164 -10.01 13.34 10.16
CA GLY A 164 -11.47 13.37 10.03
C GLY A 164 -11.94 13.82 8.65
N LEU A 165 -11.14 13.55 7.62
CA LEU A 165 -11.48 13.89 6.24
C LEU A 165 -12.78 13.21 5.80
N SER A 166 -13.51 13.83 4.87
CA SER A 166 -14.60 13.15 4.18
C SER A 166 -14.06 11.87 3.52
N LYS A 167 -14.92 10.87 3.40
CA LYS A 167 -14.57 9.60 2.75
C LYS A 167 -13.85 9.79 1.40
N THR A 168 -14.37 10.66 0.54
CA THR A 168 -13.79 10.93 -0.78
C THR A 168 -12.44 11.64 -0.65
N ALA A 169 -12.31 12.58 0.30
CA ALA A 169 -11.05 13.28 0.52
C ALA A 169 -9.96 12.36 1.09
N PHE A 170 -10.32 11.45 1.99
CA PHE A 170 -9.42 10.42 2.50
C PHE A 170 -8.86 9.55 1.37
N VAL A 171 -9.75 8.98 0.55
CA VAL A 171 -9.35 8.08 -0.55
C VAL A 171 -8.58 8.84 -1.64
N GLY A 172 -9.05 10.01 -2.05
CA GLY A 172 -8.35 10.84 -3.04
C GLY A 172 -6.95 11.26 -2.60
N THR A 173 -6.79 11.69 -1.33
CA THR A 173 -5.48 12.03 -0.76
C THR A 173 -4.55 10.82 -0.73
N THR A 174 -5.07 9.64 -0.36
CA THR A 174 -4.30 8.41 -0.28
C THR A 174 -3.86 7.92 -1.68
N ILE A 175 -4.74 8.04 -2.69
CA ILE A 175 -4.41 7.75 -4.09
C ILE A 175 -3.31 8.68 -4.59
N ALA A 176 -3.44 9.99 -4.38
CA ALA A 176 -2.42 10.96 -4.79
C ALA A 176 -1.05 10.67 -4.15
N PHE A 177 -1.07 10.37 -2.85
CA PHE A 177 0.11 10.01 -2.08
C PHE A 177 0.79 8.74 -2.63
N PHE A 178 0.05 7.66 -2.85
CA PHE A 178 0.62 6.42 -3.38
C PHE A 178 0.96 6.48 -4.86
N MET A 179 0.28 7.29 -5.66
CA MET A 179 0.67 7.52 -7.05
C MET A 179 2.08 8.10 -7.11
N LEU A 180 2.35 9.16 -6.34
CA LEU A 180 3.70 9.72 -6.29
C LEU A 180 4.71 8.73 -5.70
N GLY A 181 4.33 8.01 -4.64
CA GLY A 181 5.19 7.00 -4.04
C GLY A 181 5.55 5.88 -5.00
N ASN A 182 4.58 5.37 -5.76
CA ASN A 182 4.79 4.29 -6.73
C ASN A 182 5.54 4.78 -7.95
N LEU A 183 5.35 6.03 -8.38
CA LEU A 183 6.16 6.65 -9.43
C LEU A 183 7.63 6.76 -9.00
N LEU A 184 7.89 7.17 -7.76
CA LEU A 184 9.26 7.25 -7.20
C LEU A 184 9.90 5.86 -7.01
N LYS A 185 9.08 4.84 -6.73
CA LYS A 185 9.52 3.43 -6.65
C LYS A 185 9.81 2.81 -8.01
N LEU A 186 9.20 3.31 -9.08
CA LEU A 186 9.25 2.65 -10.38
C LEU A 186 10.69 2.51 -10.92
N PRO A 187 11.55 3.55 -10.92
CA PRO A 187 12.91 3.43 -11.42
C PRO A 187 13.75 2.33 -10.74
N PRO A 188 13.86 2.26 -9.39
CA PRO A 188 14.64 1.19 -8.75
C PRO A 188 14.04 -0.20 -8.99
N TYR A 189 12.71 -0.35 -9.01
CA TYR A 189 12.09 -1.65 -9.31
C TYR A 189 12.23 -2.07 -10.77
N ILE A 190 12.20 -1.14 -11.72
CA ILE A 190 12.53 -1.41 -13.13
C ILE A 190 14.00 -1.83 -13.23
N ALA A 191 14.92 -1.13 -12.56
CA ALA A 191 16.34 -1.50 -12.58
C ALA A 191 16.59 -2.92 -12.05
N LEU A 192 15.86 -3.34 -11.00
CA LEU A 192 15.85 -4.72 -10.53
C LEU A 192 15.21 -5.68 -11.54
N GLY A 193 14.08 -5.29 -12.13
CA GLY A 193 13.37 -6.05 -13.15
C GLY A 193 14.13 -6.26 -14.45
N LEU A 194 15.00 -5.34 -14.85
CA LEU A 194 15.88 -5.52 -16.02
C LEU A 194 16.87 -6.68 -15.82
N LYS A 195 17.20 -7.02 -14.57
CA LYS A 195 17.98 -8.22 -14.23
C LYS A 195 17.12 -9.49 -14.17
N GLN A 196 15.79 -9.35 -14.13
CA GLN A 196 14.82 -10.45 -14.12
C GLN A 196 13.66 -10.19 -15.11
N PRO A 197 13.92 -10.17 -16.43
CA PRO A 197 12.92 -9.75 -17.43
C PRO A 197 11.61 -10.56 -17.40
N GLN A 198 11.69 -11.82 -16.94
CA GLN A 198 10.52 -12.68 -16.74
C GLN A 198 9.48 -12.08 -15.78
N ALA A 199 9.91 -11.38 -14.72
CA ALA A 199 9.01 -10.70 -13.79
C ALA A 199 8.27 -9.52 -14.45
N LEU A 200 8.95 -8.79 -15.33
CA LEU A 200 8.33 -7.69 -16.08
C LEU A 200 7.26 -8.21 -17.06
N TRP A 201 7.58 -9.26 -17.81
CA TRP A 201 6.62 -9.91 -18.70
C TRP A 201 5.43 -10.53 -17.96
N ALA A 202 5.71 -11.16 -16.81
CA ALA A 202 4.69 -11.69 -15.92
C ALA A 202 3.75 -10.58 -15.41
N ALA A 203 4.28 -9.43 -14.99
CA ALA A 203 3.48 -8.28 -14.56
C ALA A 203 2.58 -7.76 -15.69
N LEU A 204 3.11 -7.64 -16.91
CA LEU A 204 2.36 -7.22 -18.09
C LEU A 204 1.20 -8.18 -18.41
N ALA A 205 1.40 -9.49 -18.25
CA ALA A 205 0.34 -10.48 -18.46
C ALA A 205 -0.80 -10.39 -17.43
N LEU A 206 -0.52 -9.89 -16.23
CA LEU A 206 -1.53 -9.68 -15.18
C LEU A 206 -2.21 -8.30 -15.25
N LEU A 207 -1.62 -7.37 -15.99
CA LEU A 207 -2.07 -5.97 -16.09
C LEU A 207 -3.56 -5.79 -16.48
N PRO A 208 -4.19 -6.61 -17.34
CA PRO A 208 -5.62 -6.46 -17.68
C PRO A 208 -6.55 -6.55 -16.46
N ALA A 209 -6.16 -7.22 -15.39
CA ALA A 209 -6.95 -7.29 -14.15
C ALA A 209 -6.92 -5.99 -13.33
N ALA A 210 -5.91 -5.14 -13.52
CA ALA A 210 -5.74 -3.89 -12.77
C ALA A 210 -6.91 -2.89 -12.97
N PRO A 211 -7.30 -2.50 -14.20
CA PRO A 211 -8.41 -1.56 -14.40
C PRO A 211 -9.73 -2.13 -13.87
N LEU A 212 -9.98 -3.43 -14.05
CA LEU A 212 -11.18 -4.09 -13.55
C LEU A 212 -11.25 -4.03 -12.01
N GLY A 213 -10.14 -4.34 -11.33
CA GLY A 213 -10.05 -4.25 -9.88
C GLY A 213 -10.27 -2.82 -9.37
N VAL A 214 -9.62 -1.83 -9.97
CA VAL A 214 -9.79 -0.41 -9.60
C VAL A 214 -11.24 0.04 -9.80
N TRP A 215 -11.87 -0.34 -10.92
CA TRP A 215 -13.27 -0.03 -11.18
C TRP A 215 -14.22 -0.68 -10.16
N LEU A 216 -14.06 -1.97 -9.86
CA LEU A 216 -14.83 -2.65 -8.81
C LEU A 216 -14.64 -1.99 -7.44
N GLY A 217 -13.40 -1.62 -7.11
CA GLY A 217 -13.09 -0.90 -5.88
C GLY A 217 -13.81 0.44 -5.78
N ARG A 218 -13.85 1.22 -6.88
CA ARG A 218 -14.60 2.47 -6.95
C ARG A 218 -16.10 2.24 -6.77
N TRP A 219 -16.67 1.25 -7.45
CA TRP A 219 -18.09 0.91 -7.31
C TRP A 219 -18.44 0.54 -5.86
N LEU A 220 -17.55 -0.19 -5.16
CA LEU A 220 -17.69 -0.46 -3.73
C LEU A 220 -17.54 0.82 -2.89
N HIS A 221 -16.62 1.72 -3.25
CA HIS A 221 -16.47 3.01 -2.60
C HIS A 221 -17.77 3.81 -2.65
N GLU A 222 -18.46 3.89 -3.78
CA GLU A 222 -19.69 4.68 -3.90
C GLU A 222 -20.86 4.10 -3.08
N ARG A 223 -20.85 2.78 -2.79
CA ARG A 223 -21.93 2.10 -2.06
C ARG A 223 -21.72 1.98 -0.55
N LEU A 224 -20.48 2.01 -0.08
CA LEU A 224 -20.19 1.93 1.35
C LEU A 224 -20.48 3.27 2.02
N ASP A 225 -21.13 3.27 3.19
CA ASP A 225 -21.18 4.47 4.02
C ASP A 225 -19.79 4.76 4.63
N GLN A 226 -19.60 5.98 5.15
CA GLN A 226 -18.32 6.40 5.73
C GLN A 226 -17.89 5.55 6.94
N LYS A 227 -18.84 5.11 7.77
CA LYS A 227 -18.56 4.31 8.97
C LYS A 227 -18.05 2.92 8.58
N ARG A 228 -18.71 2.25 7.63
CA ARG A 228 -18.32 0.94 7.10
C ARG A 228 -16.98 1.00 6.38
N LEU A 229 -16.71 2.07 5.62
CA LEU A 229 -15.42 2.24 4.96
C LEU A 229 -14.29 2.37 5.99
N PHE A 230 -14.45 3.25 6.98
CA PHE A 230 -13.44 3.43 8.02
C PHE A 230 -13.26 2.15 8.84
N PHE A 231 -14.34 1.46 9.18
CA PHE A 231 -14.29 0.14 9.83
C PHE A 231 -13.50 -0.86 8.99
N ALA A 232 -13.76 -0.95 7.69
CA ALA A 232 -13.01 -1.82 6.78
C ALA A 232 -11.53 -1.43 6.73
N CYS A 233 -11.19 -0.14 6.67
CA CYS A 233 -9.79 0.33 6.75
C CYS A 233 -9.11 -0.13 8.04
N TYR A 234 -9.77 -0.01 9.20
CA TYR A 234 -9.24 -0.46 10.48
C TYR A 234 -9.08 -1.98 10.57
N LEU A 235 -10.06 -2.73 10.04
CA LEU A 235 -9.99 -4.18 9.99
C LEU A 235 -8.83 -4.65 9.09
N LEU A 236 -8.69 -4.06 7.91
CA LEU A 236 -7.61 -4.37 6.98
C LEU A 236 -6.25 -4.00 7.55
N LEU A 237 -6.14 -2.85 8.22
CA LEU A 237 -4.96 -2.45 8.97
C LEU A 237 -4.58 -3.52 10.02
N ALA A 238 -5.55 -4.04 10.76
CA ALA A 238 -5.30 -5.05 11.77
C ALA A 238 -4.85 -6.40 11.20
N VAL A 239 -5.53 -6.87 10.16
CA VAL A 239 -5.18 -8.13 9.47
C VAL A 239 -3.79 -8.01 8.84
N ALA A 240 -3.50 -6.90 8.18
CA ALA A 240 -2.21 -6.64 7.55
C ALA A 240 -1.07 -6.61 8.58
N ALA A 241 -1.28 -5.94 9.71
CA ALA A 241 -0.31 -5.87 10.79
C ALA A 241 0.00 -7.26 11.38
N LEU A 242 -1.06 -8.05 11.66
CA LEU A 242 -0.92 -9.40 12.20
C LEU A 242 -0.12 -10.29 11.25
N LYS A 243 -0.53 -10.35 9.98
CA LYS A 243 0.13 -11.17 8.95
C LYS A 243 1.59 -10.78 8.76
N LEU A 244 1.89 -9.49 8.62
CA LEU A 244 3.28 -9.01 8.47
C LEU A 244 4.16 -9.47 9.63
N THR A 245 3.63 -9.42 10.85
CA THR A 245 4.39 -9.79 12.04
C THR A 245 4.60 -11.29 12.12
N THR A 246 3.56 -12.09 11.86
CA THR A 246 3.69 -13.55 11.90
C THR A 246 4.67 -14.06 10.85
N ASP A 247 4.55 -13.58 9.61
CA ASP A 247 5.41 -14.03 8.51
C ASP A 247 6.87 -13.72 8.77
N ALA A 248 7.13 -12.52 9.29
CA ALA A 248 8.49 -12.08 9.53
C ALA A 248 9.09 -12.73 10.79
N ALA A 249 8.29 -13.02 11.83
CA ALA A 249 8.73 -13.80 12.98
C ALA A 249 9.08 -15.23 12.57
N LEU A 250 8.23 -15.88 11.75
CA LEU A 250 8.49 -17.22 11.21
C LEU A 250 9.73 -17.25 10.31
N ALA A 251 9.95 -16.21 9.51
CA ALA A 251 11.12 -16.10 8.63
C ALA A 251 12.44 -15.88 9.38
N LEU A 252 12.42 -15.37 10.62
CA LEU A 252 13.60 -15.26 11.48
C LEU A 252 13.91 -16.55 12.25
N LEU A 253 12.94 -17.43 12.41
CA LEU A 253 13.08 -18.71 13.12
C LEU A 253 13.62 -19.85 12.22
N ARG A 254 13.85 -19.58 10.94
CA ARG A 254 14.39 -20.51 9.92
C ARG A 254 15.73 -20.01 9.42
#